data_AF-A0A354U6P3-F1
#
_entry.id   AF-A0A354U6P3-F1
#
_cell.length_a   1.000
_cell.length_b   1.000
_cell.length_c   1.000
_cell.angle_alpha   90.00
_cell.angle_beta   90.00
_cell.angle_gamma   90.00
#
_symmetry.space_group_name_H-M   'P 1'
#
loop_
_entity.id
_entity.type
_entity.pdbx_description
1 polymer ?
#
loop_
_entity_poly.entity_id
_entity_poly.type
_entity_poly.pdbx_seq_one_letter_code
_entity_poly.pdbx_strand_id
1 'polypeptide(L)'
;MNFLIRSLLPAAFFCIPLAAQTPPPPEPVLRNLYFLEKQMKVWNLDKIEPLSRSIRAPFAADSWRASLTRPFDTAPVEGLPDPQGKRNMRNLTELILVARRPGLTPEKVRPHLRWKVAPGEVRKVIAYLGESPEYFWFGQSDILTLHWIRKHIGLGGSASALAEVVAESLNVEDENGFSRKSAMLILPSYGNAAIPFLRRAIGTALAEREPIGPHLLVMKKIGTPEAAAELIRSLHSGSPEAYAALTDAMPGPPYLKEAKEIYFALASRHDALPAAIEAAIQFHWEAELLPVLKKLARRPNSFQEYMILRTTIDQFENKRTDSPELAAMEQIKILLMRSGDLPGSPRILSLSDKALEVKRKLDQEDQRRIQPFEDQLAKSKNTAMAVLAGLILCMTDREVNAPLSKDYRLRVRDAGMRILRRLDNRAVQNALRSLKENAESEDESNYFGSLLVRLSDRYGIYEK
;
A
#
# COMPACT_ATOMS: atom_id res chain seq x y z
N MET A 1 64.72 -49.84 -68.14
CA MET A 1 63.52 -49.00 -68.31
C MET A 1 63.33 -48.15 -67.06
N ASN A 2 63.69 -46.86 -67.20
CA ASN A 2 63.36 -45.64 -66.43
C ASN A 2 62.80 -45.79 -65.00
N PHE A 3 63.57 -45.45 -63.94
CA PHE A 3 63.77 -44.11 -63.32
C PHE A 3 62.47 -43.50 -62.72
N LEU A 4 62.29 -43.50 -61.38
CA LEU A 4 62.54 -42.39 -60.40
C LEU A 4 61.59 -41.19 -60.60
N ILE A 5 60.77 -40.78 -59.62
CA ILE A 5 61.04 -39.74 -58.57
C ILE A 5 59.83 -39.78 -57.58
N ARG A 6 59.95 -40.08 -56.28
CA ARG A 6 60.27 -39.24 -55.09
C ARG A 6 59.44 -37.94 -54.89
N SER A 7 58.53 -37.97 -53.91
CA SER A 7 58.30 -36.90 -52.91
C SER A 7 57.60 -37.53 -51.68
N LEU A 8 58.32 -37.97 -50.64
CA LEU A 8 58.67 -37.22 -49.42
C LEU A 8 57.58 -36.28 -48.89
N LEU A 9 56.88 -36.69 -47.82
CA LEU A 9 56.78 -36.03 -46.50
C LEU A 9 55.77 -36.80 -45.60
N PRO A 10 55.85 -36.70 -44.25
CA PRO A 10 55.81 -37.82 -43.33
C PRO A 10 54.54 -37.87 -42.47
N ALA A 11 54.45 -38.96 -41.71
CA ALA A 11 53.59 -39.22 -40.57
C ALA A 11 53.08 -37.98 -39.81
N ALA A 12 51.76 -37.94 -39.62
CA ALA A 12 51.15 -37.37 -38.43
C ALA A 12 50.02 -38.32 -37.99
N PHE A 13 50.38 -39.28 -37.14
CA PHE A 13 49.45 -39.92 -36.22
C PHE A 13 48.83 -38.81 -35.36
N PHE A 14 47.65 -38.34 -35.71
CA PHE A 14 46.82 -37.60 -34.75
C PHE A 14 46.07 -38.61 -33.90
N CYS A 15 46.70 -38.99 -32.79
CA CYS A 15 45.95 -39.34 -31.58
C CYS A 15 45.08 -38.14 -31.23
N ILE A 16 43.80 -38.20 -31.61
CA ILE A 16 42.79 -37.28 -31.10
C ILE A 16 42.74 -37.50 -29.58
N PRO A 17 42.96 -36.48 -28.75
CA PRO A 17 42.84 -36.65 -27.31
C PRO A 17 41.38 -36.98 -27.00
N LEU A 18 41.19 -38.02 -26.18
CA LEU A 18 39.94 -38.35 -25.51
C LEU A 18 39.57 -37.20 -24.54
N ALA A 19 39.30 -36.01 -25.07
CA ALA A 19 38.60 -34.97 -24.35
C ALA A 19 37.21 -35.56 -24.09
N ALA A 20 36.98 -35.94 -22.84
CA ALA A 20 35.73 -36.51 -22.35
C ALA A 20 34.55 -35.80 -23.03
N GLN A 21 33.94 -36.47 -24.02
CA GLN A 21 32.70 -36.02 -24.62
C GLN A 21 31.69 -36.10 -23.49
N THR A 22 31.45 -34.96 -22.86
CA THR A 22 30.39 -34.85 -21.88
C THR A 22 29.10 -35.27 -22.58
N PRO A 23 28.35 -36.24 -22.03
CA PRO A 23 27.07 -36.59 -22.62
C PRO A 23 26.24 -35.31 -22.75
N PRO A 24 25.48 -35.13 -23.84
CA PRO A 24 24.60 -33.97 -23.96
C PRO A 24 23.59 -33.98 -22.81
N PRO A 25 23.14 -32.80 -22.34
CA PRO A 25 22.07 -32.73 -21.36
C PRO A 25 20.83 -33.47 -21.89
N PRO A 26 20.15 -34.28 -21.07
CA PRO A 26 19.01 -35.04 -21.52
C PRO A 26 17.86 -34.10 -21.86
N GLU A 27 16.97 -34.54 -22.76
CA GLU A 27 15.86 -33.73 -23.28
C GLU A 27 15.00 -33.06 -22.20
N PRO A 28 14.67 -33.70 -21.06
CA PRO A 28 13.92 -33.03 -19.99
C PRO A 28 14.64 -31.82 -19.38
N VAL A 29 15.98 -31.82 -19.33
CA VAL A 29 16.78 -30.70 -18.81
C VAL A 29 16.77 -29.55 -19.82
N LEU A 30 17.04 -29.85 -21.10
CA LEU A 30 17.04 -28.85 -22.16
C LEU A 30 15.66 -28.21 -22.32
N ARG A 31 14.59 -29.01 -22.38
CA ARG A 31 13.22 -28.54 -22.52
C ARG A 31 12.85 -27.52 -21.44
N ASN A 32 13.15 -27.82 -20.17
CA ASN A 32 12.80 -26.92 -19.06
C ASN A 32 13.65 -25.63 -19.06
N LEU A 33 14.94 -25.72 -19.40
CA LEU A 33 15.83 -24.55 -19.45
C LEU A 33 15.52 -23.63 -20.65
N TYR A 34 15.24 -24.18 -21.83
CA TYR A 34 14.81 -23.39 -22.99
C TYR A 34 13.41 -22.80 -22.78
N PHE A 35 12.53 -23.52 -22.09
CA PHE A 35 11.23 -22.97 -21.69
C PHE A 35 11.42 -21.75 -20.76
N LEU A 36 12.30 -21.84 -19.76
CA LEU A 36 12.64 -20.71 -18.89
C LEU A 36 13.17 -19.51 -19.67
N GLU A 37 14.14 -19.71 -20.56
CA GLU A 37 14.70 -18.65 -21.42
C GLU A 37 13.62 -17.95 -22.25
N LYS A 38 12.70 -18.73 -22.84
CA LYS A 38 11.57 -18.19 -23.61
C LYS A 38 10.58 -17.39 -22.76
N GLN A 39 10.29 -17.85 -21.53
CA GLN A 39 9.34 -17.17 -20.63
C GLN A 39 9.96 -15.93 -19.99
N MET A 40 11.22 -16.04 -19.54
CA MET A 40 11.95 -15.00 -18.85
C MET A 40 12.81 -14.21 -19.84
N LYS A 41 12.19 -13.67 -20.92
CA LYS A 41 12.75 -13.02 -22.14
C LYS A 41 14.08 -12.24 -22.06
N VAL A 42 14.52 -11.85 -20.87
CA VAL A 42 15.71 -11.07 -20.56
C VAL A 42 16.88 -11.95 -20.09
N TRP A 43 16.60 -13.18 -19.67
CA TRP A 43 17.55 -14.18 -19.20
C TRP A 43 17.89 -15.15 -20.33
N ASN A 44 19.19 -15.30 -20.59
CA ASN A 44 19.73 -16.23 -21.59
C ASN A 44 20.47 -17.37 -20.91
N LEU A 45 20.40 -18.55 -21.51
CA LEU A 45 21.16 -19.71 -21.08
C LEU A 45 22.64 -19.56 -21.49
N ASP A 46 23.52 -19.39 -20.51
CA ASP A 46 24.95 -19.14 -20.73
C ASP A 46 25.76 -20.44 -20.73
N LYS A 47 25.48 -21.34 -19.77
CA LYS A 47 26.24 -22.59 -19.62
C LYS A 47 25.36 -23.72 -19.08
N ILE A 48 25.59 -24.94 -19.58
CA ILE A 48 25.10 -26.20 -18.97
C ILE A 48 26.26 -27.18 -18.87
N GLU A 49 26.43 -27.82 -17.71
CA GLU A 49 27.41 -28.89 -17.52
C GLU A 49 26.95 -29.95 -16.51
N PRO A 50 27.48 -31.18 -16.57
CA PRO A 50 27.16 -32.18 -15.56
C PRO A 50 27.69 -31.77 -14.19
N LEU A 51 26.88 -32.01 -13.16
CA LEU A 51 27.20 -31.66 -11.78
C LEU A 51 28.44 -32.42 -11.27
N SER A 52 28.69 -33.63 -11.79
CA SER A 52 29.85 -34.47 -11.47
C SER A 52 31.20 -33.81 -11.72
N ARG A 53 31.27 -32.77 -12.59
CA ARG A 53 32.48 -31.97 -12.79
C ARG A 53 32.86 -31.13 -11.57
N SER A 54 31.88 -30.76 -10.76
CA SER A 54 32.02 -29.80 -9.66
C SER A 54 31.76 -30.41 -8.28
N ILE A 55 30.98 -31.50 -8.19
CA ILE A 55 30.62 -32.17 -6.94
C ILE A 55 30.95 -33.65 -7.04
N ARG A 56 31.84 -34.13 -6.17
CA ARG A 56 32.17 -35.56 -6.03
C ARG A 56 31.22 -36.22 -5.04
N ALA A 57 29.99 -36.48 -5.47
CA ALA A 57 28.98 -37.20 -4.67
C ALA A 57 28.18 -38.16 -5.54
N PRO A 58 27.66 -39.28 -5.00
CA PRO A 58 26.93 -40.29 -5.80
C PRO A 58 25.71 -39.74 -6.52
N PHE A 59 25.01 -38.75 -5.94
CA PHE A 59 23.86 -38.10 -6.55
C PHE A 59 24.24 -37.17 -7.72
N ALA A 60 25.51 -36.78 -7.86
CA ALA A 60 25.95 -35.89 -8.93
C ALA A 60 26.01 -36.58 -10.29
N ALA A 61 25.99 -37.91 -10.31
CA ALA A 61 25.73 -38.68 -11.53
C ALA A 61 24.31 -38.34 -12.05
N ASP A 62 24.19 -38.11 -13.35
CA ASP A 62 22.96 -37.70 -14.06
C ASP A 62 22.35 -36.36 -13.63
N SER A 63 23.07 -35.58 -12.84
CA SER A 63 22.66 -34.25 -12.38
C SER A 63 23.35 -33.14 -13.18
N TRP A 64 22.73 -31.96 -13.24
CA TRP A 64 23.15 -30.87 -14.12
C TRP A 64 23.26 -29.54 -13.38
N ARG A 65 24.24 -28.74 -13.80
CA ARG A 65 24.36 -27.32 -13.42
C ARG A 65 24.07 -26.49 -14.66
N ALA A 66 23.20 -25.50 -14.51
CA ALA A 66 22.91 -24.52 -15.54
C ALA A 66 23.15 -23.10 -15.00
N SER A 67 23.53 -22.20 -15.89
CA SER A 67 23.79 -20.80 -15.59
C SER A 67 22.97 -19.95 -16.55
N LEU A 68 22.14 -19.07 -16.00
CA LEU A 68 21.37 -18.08 -16.73
C LEU A 68 22.01 -16.72 -16.50
N THR A 69 22.14 -15.92 -17.55
CA THR A 69 22.65 -14.55 -17.45
C THR A 69 21.66 -13.55 -18.02
N ARG A 70 21.60 -12.36 -17.43
CA ARG A 70 20.94 -11.21 -18.04
C ARG A 70 21.84 -9.97 -18.07
N PRO A 71 21.65 -9.07 -19.05
CA PRO A 71 22.25 -7.73 -19.03
C PRO A 71 21.89 -6.97 -17.74
N PHE A 72 22.83 -6.23 -17.15
CA PHE A 72 22.59 -5.53 -15.87
C PHE A 72 21.64 -4.34 -15.97
N ASP A 73 21.63 -3.66 -17.11
CA ASP A 73 20.72 -2.57 -17.52
C ASP A 73 19.24 -2.97 -17.59
N THR A 74 18.95 -4.27 -17.58
CA THR A 74 17.59 -4.83 -17.57
C THR A 74 17.17 -5.40 -16.21
N ALA A 75 17.93 -5.11 -15.16
CA ALA A 75 17.50 -5.34 -13.78
C ALA A 75 16.16 -4.60 -13.52
N PRO A 76 15.30 -5.11 -12.62
CA PRO A 76 13.93 -4.61 -12.41
C PRO A 76 13.85 -3.22 -11.75
N VAL A 77 14.83 -2.35 -11.96
CA VAL A 77 14.88 -1.02 -11.38
C VAL A 77 14.71 0.03 -12.48
N GLU A 78 13.47 0.44 -12.75
CA GLU A 78 13.24 1.76 -13.31
C GLU A 78 13.65 2.81 -12.25
N GLY A 79 14.61 3.68 -12.59
CA GLY A 79 14.78 4.97 -11.90
C GLY A 79 16.07 5.23 -11.10
N LEU A 80 17.13 4.41 -11.18
CA LEU A 80 18.43 4.77 -10.57
C LEU A 80 19.42 5.30 -11.63
N PRO A 81 20.08 6.45 -11.39
CA PRO A 81 21.25 6.83 -12.17
C PRO A 81 22.44 5.92 -11.80
N ASP A 82 23.09 5.35 -12.82
CA ASP A 82 24.30 4.51 -12.75
C ASP A 82 25.49 5.32 -12.20
N PRO A 83 25.90 5.17 -10.92
CA PRO A 83 26.95 6.00 -10.34
C PRO A 83 28.36 5.44 -10.62
N GLN A 84 28.50 4.28 -11.28
CA GLN A 84 29.76 3.54 -11.34
C GLN A 84 30.14 2.98 -12.73
N GLY A 85 29.36 3.23 -13.78
CA GLY A 85 29.70 2.74 -15.13
C GLY A 85 29.64 1.21 -15.24
N LYS A 86 28.76 0.55 -14.48
CA LYS A 86 28.64 -0.92 -14.39
C LYS A 86 27.87 -1.55 -15.57
N ARG A 87 27.83 -0.89 -16.73
CA ARG A 87 27.14 -1.36 -17.96
C ARG A 87 27.63 -2.70 -18.52
N ASN A 88 28.77 -3.22 -18.04
CA ASN A 88 29.35 -4.50 -18.46
C ASN A 88 29.10 -5.67 -17.49
N MET A 89 28.37 -5.48 -16.38
CA MET A 89 28.07 -6.57 -15.46
C MET A 89 26.98 -7.50 -16.03
N ARG A 90 27.09 -8.82 -15.77
CA ARG A 90 26.02 -9.79 -16.04
C ARG A 90 25.46 -10.26 -14.71
N ASN A 91 24.13 -10.20 -14.57
CA ASN A 91 23.46 -10.83 -13.44
C ASN A 91 23.41 -12.34 -13.71
N LEU A 92 24.06 -13.11 -12.85
CA LEU A 92 24.15 -14.58 -12.93
C LEU A 92 23.15 -15.22 -11.96
N THR A 93 22.34 -16.12 -12.50
CA THR A 93 21.53 -17.09 -11.75
C THR A 93 22.07 -18.48 -12.02
N GLU A 94 22.39 -19.23 -10.96
CA GLU A 94 22.80 -20.62 -11.09
C GLU A 94 21.64 -21.55 -10.69
N LEU A 95 21.46 -22.62 -11.45
CA LEU A 95 20.49 -23.68 -11.20
C LEU A 95 21.22 -25.02 -11.11
N ILE A 96 20.83 -25.85 -10.14
CA ILE A 96 21.30 -27.22 -10.03
C ILE A 96 20.08 -28.14 -10.05
N LEU A 97 20.06 -29.03 -11.03
CA LEU A 97 19.03 -30.03 -11.25
C LEU A 97 19.60 -31.37 -10.81
N VAL A 98 19.14 -31.89 -9.67
CA VAL A 98 19.62 -33.17 -9.11
C VAL A 98 18.67 -34.29 -9.48
N ALA A 99 19.17 -35.31 -10.19
CA ALA A 99 18.37 -36.45 -10.60
C ALA A 99 17.75 -37.16 -9.39
N ARG A 100 16.44 -37.41 -9.46
CA ARG A 100 15.70 -38.08 -8.38
C ARG A 100 16.06 -39.56 -8.35
N ARG A 101 16.31 -40.05 -7.14
CA ARG A 101 16.64 -41.46 -6.88
C ARG A 101 15.99 -41.90 -5.56
N PRO A 102 15.61 -43.19 -5.41
CA PRO A 102 15.06 -43.70 -4.15
C PRO A 102 15.97 -43.37 -2.96
N GLY A 103 15.39 -42.84 -1.88
CA GLY A 103 16.11 -42.50 -0.65
C GLY A 103 16.92 -41.20 -0.67
N LEU A 104 17.01 -40.51 -1.81
CA LEU A 104 17.58 -39.17 -1.93
C LEU A 104 16.51 -38.11 -1.65
N THR A 105 16.82 -37.15 -0.79
CA THR A 105 15.91 -36.04 -0.45
C THR A 105 16.62 -34.69 -0.63
N PRO A 106 15.88 -33.58 -0.80
CA PRO A 106 16.48 -32.26 -0.95
C PRO A 106 17.39 -31.86 0.23
N GLU A 107 17.02 -32.26 1.45
CA GLU A 107 17.74 -31.95 2.69
C GLU A 107 19.10 -32.68 2.73
N LYS A 108 19.18 -33.88 2.16
CA LYS A 108 20.45 -34.61 2.03
C LYS A 108 21.36 -33.98 0.98
N VAL A 109 20.80 -33.36 -0.06
CA VAL A 109 21.56 -32.75 -1.16
C VAL A 109 22.09 -31.37 -0.79
N ARG A 110 21.27 -30.55 -0.13
CA ARG A 110 21.55 -29.13 0.15
C ARG A 110 22.92 -28.83 0.78
N PRO A 111 23.45 -29.61 1.75
CA PRO A 111 24.76 -29.35 2.35
C PRO A 111 25.95 -29.55 1.40
N HIS A 112 25.77 -30.33 0.33
CA HIS A 112 26.81 -30.57 -0.68
C HIS A 112 26.87 -29.46 -1.74
N LEU A 113 25.81 -28.65 -1.87
CA LEU A 113 25.76 -27.51 -2.78
C LEU A 113 26.48 -26.31 -2.14
N ARG A 114 27.82 -26.36 -2.16
CA ARG A 114 28.70 -25.32 -1.61
C ARG A 114 28.81 -24.12 -2.56
N TRP A 115 27.71 -23.42 -2.74
CA TRP A 115 27.69 -22.16 -3.45
C TRP A 115 28.28 -21.05 -2.57
N LYS A 116 29.24 -20.30 -3.11
CA LYS A 116 29.74 -19.09 -2.44
C LYS A 116 28.72 -17.98 -2.68
N VAL A 117 28.19 -17.42 -1.60
CA VAL A 117 27.44 -16.17 -1.66
C VAL A 117 28.46 -15.05 -1.51
N ALA A 118 28.83 -14.41 -2.62
CA ALA A 118 29.64 -13.20 -2.56
C ALA A 118 28.79 -12.07 -1.98
N PRO A 119 29.33 -11.24 -1.08
CA PRO A 119 28.66 -10.00 -0.70
C PRO A 119 28.47 -9.15 -1.95
N GLY A 120 27.24 -8.70 -2.18
CA GLY A 120 26.85 -7.85 -3.29
C GLY A 120 25.78 -6.87 -2.84
N GLU A 121 25.47 -5.88 -3.68
CA GLU A 121 24.50 -4.82 -3.38
C GLU A 121 23.07 -5.37 -3.17
N VAL A 122 22.75 -6.51 -3.79
CA VAL A 122 21.48 -7.25 -3.63
C VAL A 122 21.74 -8.62 -3.01
N ARG A 123 20.94 -9.03 -2.02
CA ARG A 123 21.07 -10.34 -1.36
C ARG A 123 20.82 -11.47 -2.35
N LYS A 124 21.82 -12.35 -2.51
CA LYS A 124 21.66 -13.63 -3.20
C LYS A 124 21.44 -14.73 -2.19
N VAL A 125 20.47 -15.60 -2.46
CA VAL A 125 20.12 -16.73 -1.61
C VAL A 125 20.26 -18.03 -2.37
N ILE A 126 20.40 -19.12 -1.61
CA ILE A 126 20.43 -20.47 -2.13
C ILE A 126 19.20 -21.18 -1.60
N ALA A 127 18.30 -21.59 -2.49
CA ALA A 127 17.05 -22.22 -2.11
C ALA A 127 16.78 -23.50 -2.90
N TYR A 128 16.06 -24.42 -2.27
CA TYR A 128 15.37 -25.48 -2.96
C TYR A 128 14.09 -24.91 -3.59
N LEU A 129 13.93 -25.06 -4.89
CA LEU A 129 12.86 -24.47 -5.68
C LEU A 129 11.68 -25.42 -5.90
N GLY A 130 11.83 -26.71 -5.62
CA GLY A 130 10.81 -27.74 -5.83
C GLY A 130 11.28 -28.89 -6.69
N GLU A 131 10.33 -29.68 -7.20
CA GLU A 131 10.64 -30.88 -7.99
C GLU A 131 9.85 -30.97 -9.29
N SER A 132 10.50 -31.53 -10.31
CA SER A 132 9.86 -32.12 -11.47
C SER A 132 9.84 -33.65 -11.31
N PRO A 133 9.15 -34.42 -12.18
CA PRO A 133 9.14 -35.88 -12.08
C PRO A 133 10.55 -36.50 -11.98
N GLU A 134 11.54 -35.92 -12.64
CA GLU A 134 12.89 -36.45 -12.79
C GLU A 134 13.95 -35.73 -11.94
N TYR A 135 13.73 -34.48 -11.50
CA TYR A 135 14.76 -33.66 -10.85
C TYR A 135 14.28 -32.90 -9.61
N PHE A 136 15.16 -32.79 -8.61
CA PHE A 136 15.10 -31.78 -7.56
C PHE A 136 15.79 -30.51 -8.05
N TRP A 137 15.14 -29.37 -7.90
CA TRP A 137 15.62 -28.08 -8.40
C TRP A 137 16.16 -27.22 -7.26
N PHE A 138 17.39 -26.75 -7.41
CA PHE A 138 18.03 -25.78 -6.52
C PHE A 138 18.45 -24.56 -7.33
N GLY A 139 18.39 -23.39 -6.72
CA GLY A 139 18.81 -22.14 -7.37
C GLY A 139 19.61 -21.23 -6.45
N GLN A 140 20.54 -20.49 -7.05
CA GLN A 140 21.26 -19.39 -6.44
C GLN A 140 20.98 -18.10 -7.22
N SER A 141 20.18 -17.20 -6.64
CA SER A 141 19.88 -15.89 -7.21
C SER A 141 19.19 -15.00 -6.16
N ASP A 142 18.68 -13.85 -6.59
CA ASP A 142 17.75 -13.05 -5.79
C ASP A 142 16.38 -13.77 -5.66
N ILE A 143 15.64 -13.47 -4.59
CA ILE A 143 14.39 -14.18 -4.27
C ILE A 143 13.28 -14.01 -5.32
N LEU A 144 13.24 -12.89 -6.04
CA LEU A 144 12.23 -12.64 -7.08
C LEU A 144 12.48 -13.53 -8.29
N THR A 145 13.72 -13.57 -8.75
CA THR A 145 14.15 -14.45 -9.83
C THR A 145 13.89 -15.91 -9.49
N LEU A 146 14.25 -16.37 -8.28
CA LEU A 146 13.99 -17.74 -7.85
C LEU A 146 12.50 -18.09 -7.79
N HIS A 147 11.66 -17.17 -7.29
CA HIS A 147 10.20 -17.35 -7.30
C HIS A 147 9.65 -17.48 -8.73
N TRP A 148 10.07 -16.60 -9.65
CA TRP A 148 9.64 -16.67 -11.03
C TRP A 148 10.07 -17.96 -11.72
N ILE A 149 11.31 -18.42 -11.50
CA ILE A 149 11.78 -19.70 -12.04
C ILE A 149 10.88 -20.84 -11.55
N ARG A 150 10.61 -20.92 -10.24
CA ARG A 150 9.68 -21.92 -9.69
C ARG A 150 8.29 -21.85 -10.35
N LYS A 151 7.73 -20.64 -10.45
CA LYS A 151 6.38 -20.41 -10.97
C LYS A 151 6.25 -20.77 -12.45
N HIS A 152 7.20 -20.36 -13.29
CA HIS A 152 7.11 -20.60 -14.73
C HIS A 152 7.29 -22.08 -15.08
N ILE A 153 8.22 -22.80 -14.42
CA ILE A 153 8.40 -24.23 -14.66
C ILE A 153 7.22 -25.05 -14.12
N GLY A 154 6.49 -24.51 -13.13
CA GLY A 154 5.41 -25.25 -12.46
C GLY A 154 5.96 -26.35 -11.55
N LEU A 155 7.06 -26.09 -10.83
CA LEU A 155 7.67 -27.08 -9.95
C LEU A 155 6.70 -27.51 -8.84
N GLY A 156 6.58 -28.82 -8.65
CA GLY A 156 5.83 -29.43 -7.55
C GLY A 156 6.60 -29.36 -6.22
N GLY A 157 6.11 -30.11 -5.23
CA GLY A 157 6.69 -30.19 -3.90
C GLY A 157 6.33 -29.02 -2.97
N SER A 158 6.68 -29.15 -1.69
CA SER A 158 6.38 -28.15 -0.66
C SER A 158 7.01 -26.80 -0.99
N ALA A 159 6.18 -25.77 -1.14
CA ALA A 159 6.63 -24.39 -1.33
C ALA A 159 7.30 -23.80 -0.07
N SER A 160 7.31 -24.54 1.05
CA SER A 160 7.75 -24.09 2.36
C SER A 160 9.20 -23.60 2.40
N ALA A 161 10.13 -24.29 1.72
CA ALA A 161 11.54 -23.93 1.75
C ALA A 161 11.85 -22.59 1.07
N LEU A 162 11.14 -22.27 -0.01
CA LEU A 162 11.28 -20.96 -0.65
C LEU A 162 10.50 -19.89 0.12
N ALA A 163 9.30 -20.20 0.63
CA ALA A 163 8.53 -19.27 1.46
C ALA A 163 9.30 -18.83 2.71
N GLU A 164 10.05 -19.73 3.35
CA GLU A 164 10.94 -19.42 4.48
C GLU A 164 11.99 -18.36 4.12
N VAL A 165 12.77 -18.61 3.08
CA VAL A 165 13.83 -17.70 2.63
C VAL A 165 13.27 -16.34 2.17
N VAL A 166 12.10 -16.35 1.54
CA VAL A 166 11.42 -15.12 1.13
C VAL A 166 10.92 -14.35 2.37
N ALA A 167 10.39 -15.02 3.40
CA ALA A 167 9.95 -14.37 4.63
C ALA A 167 11.11 -13.74 5.40
N GLU A 168 12.25 -14.44 5.52
CA GLU A 168 13.48 -13.89 6.12
C GLU A 168 14.00 -12.66 5.36
N SER A 169 13.69 -12.54 4.07
CA SER A 169 14.13 -11.41 3.24
C SER A 169 13.39 -10.10 3.55
N LEU A 170 12.36 -10.12 4.40
CA LEU A 170 11.74 -8.91 4.94
C LEU A 170 12.66 -8.16 5.92
N ASN A 171 13.55 -8.87 6.61
CA ASN A 171 14.53 -8.34 7.58
C ASN A 171 15.88 -7.99 6.93
N VAL A 172 15.91 -7.87 5.60
CA VAL A 172 17.15 -7.60 4.87
C VAL A 172 17.18 -6.16 4.43
N GLU A 173 18.27 -5.49 4.78
CA GLU A 173 18.64 -4.18 4.25
C GLU A 173 19.66 -4.36 3.14
N ASP A 174 19.18 -4.30 1.90
CA ASP A 174 19.99 -4.28 0.70
C ASP A 174 19.68 -3.03 -0.14
N GLU A 175 20.36 -2.87 -1.27
CA GLU A 175 20.25 -1.67 -2.10
C GLU A 175 18.78 -1.35 -2.44
N ASN A 176 18.33 -0.16 -2.04
CA ASN A 176 16.94 0.32 -2.18
C ASN A 176 15.85 -0.57 -1.56
N GLY A 177 16.23 -1.48 -0.64
CA GLY A 177 15.33 -2.44 -0.01
C GLY A 177 14.72 -3.44 -1.00
N PHE A 178 15.47 -3.82 -2.03
CA PHE A 178 15.03 -4.76 -3.07
C PHE A 178 14.48 -6.07 -2.50
N SER A 179 15.21 -6.69 -1.56
CA SER A 179 14.80 -7.96 -0.95
C SER A 179 13.47 -7.81 -0.21
N ARG A 180 13.35 -6.78 0.63
CA ARG A 180 12.12 -6.49 1.39
C ARG A 180 10.92 -6.24 0.46
N LYS A 181 11.08 -5.38 -0.55
CA LYS A 181 10.01 -5.07 -1.53
C LYS A 181 9.60 -6.30 -2.34
N SER A 182 10.57 -7.10 -2.77
CA SER A 182 10.31 -8.35 -3.51
C SER A 182 9.57 -9.36 -2.65
N ALA A 183 9.97 -9.52 -1.39
CA ALA A 183 9.29 -10.41 -0.46
C ALA A 183 7.82 -9.98 -0.25
N MET A 184 7.56 -8.68 -0.10
CA MET A 184 6.20 -8.16 0.06
C MET A 184 5.28 -8.42 -1.15
N LEU A 185 5.85 -8.47 -2.35
CA LEU A 185 5.13 -8.78 -3.59
C LEU A 185 4.78 -10.28 -3.69
N ILE A 186 5.71 -11.14 -3.28
CA ILE A 186 5.66 -12.57 -3.57
C ILE A 186 4.95 -13.35 -2.47
N LEU A 187 5.21 -13.03 -1.21
CA LEU A 187 4.74 -13.82 -0.05
C LEU A 187 3.24 -14.10 -0.02
N PRO A 188 2.35 -13.15 -0.38
CA PRO A 188 0.92 -13.42 -0.40
C PRO A 188 0.53 -14.63 -1.26
N SER A 189 1.28 -14.92 -2.34
CA SER A 189 1.00 -16.06 -3.23
C SER A 189 1.22 -17.43 -2.60
N TYR A 190 1.93 -17.51 -1.48
CA TYR A 190 2.14 -18.75 -0.73
C TYR A 190 1.01 -19.05 0.28
N GLY A 191 0.09 -18.10 0.51
CA GLY A 191 -1.03 -18.28 1.42
C GLY A 191 -0.62 -18.67 2.85
N ASN A 192 -1.37 -19.57 3.47
CA ASN A 192 -1.14 -20.00 4.86
C ASN A 192 0.22 -20.66 5.10
N ALA A 193 0.84 -21.24 4.06
CA ALA A 193 2.15 -21.86 4.17
C ALA A 193 3.26 -20.85 4.55
N ALA A 194 3.06 -19.55 4.28
CA ALA A 194 4.00 -18.50 4.67
C ALA A 194 3.88 -18.06 6.13
N ILE A 195 2.74 -18.31 6.79
CA ILE A 195 2.42 -17.77 8.12
C ILE A 195 3.47 -18.16 9.19
N PRO A 196 3.88 -19.44 9.32
CA PRO A 196 4.88 -19.82 10.32
C PRO A 196 6.23 -19.11 10.13
N PHE A 197 6.62 -18.86 8.87
CA PHE A 197 7.86 -18.20 8.53
C PHE A 197 7.79 -16.69 8.77
N LEU A 198 6.67 -16.05 8.44
CA LEU A 198 6.41 -14.66 8.80
C LEU A 198 6.45 -14.45 10.31
N ARG A 199 5.85 -15.38 11.09
CA ARG A 199 5.91 -15.31 12.57
C ARG A 199 7.35 -15.36 13.08
N ARG A 200 8.19 -16.22 12.49
CA ARG A 200 9.61 -16.30 12.84
C ARG A 200 10.36 -15.01 12.46
N ALA A 201 10.13 -14.49 11.26
CA ALA A 201 10.75 -13.26 10.78
C ALA A 201 10.38 -12.05 11.65
N ILE A 202 9.11 -11.94 12.07
CA ILE A 202 8.65 -10.94 13.06
C ILE A 202 9.42 -11.09 14.38
N GLY A 203 9.58 -12.31 14.87
CA GLY A 203 10.34 -12.58 16.09
C GLY A 203 11.80 -12.10 16.00
N THR A 204 12.46 -12.35 14.87
CA THR A 204 13.83 -11.86 14.59
C THR A 204 13.86 -10.33 14.54
N ALA A 205 12.95 -9.70 13.77
CA ALA A 205 12.88 -8.25 13.65
C ALA A 205 12.68 -7.57 15.01
N LEU A 206 11.77 -8.09 15.84
CA LEU A 206 11.55 -7.56 17.20
C LEU A 206 12.80 -7.71 18.09
N ALA A 207 13.50 -8.84 17.99
CA ALA A 207 14.75 -9.04 18.74
C ALA A 207 15.85 -8.06 18.32
N GLU A 208 15.89 -7.69 17.03
CA GLU A 208 16.85 -6.76 16.44
C GLU A 208 16.38 -5.29 16.48
N ARG A 209 15.18 -5.02 17.03
CA ARG A 209 14.52 -3.69 17.08
C ARG A 209 14.24 -3.10 15.69
N GLU A 210 13.98 -3.97 14.72
CA GLU A 210 13.58 -3.60 13.36
C GLU A 210 12.06 -3.40 13.24
N PRO A 211 11.59 -2.59 12.27
CA PRO A 211 10.16 -2.36 12.04
C PRO A 211 9.45 -3.60 11.48
N ILE A 212 8.32 -3.96 12.09
CA ILE A 212 7.52 -5.12 11.68
C ILE A 212 6.34 -4.80 10.74
N GLY A 213 6.12 -3.52 10.40
CA GLY A 213 5.08 -3.08 9.46
C GLY A 213 5.01 -3.87 8.13
N PRO A 214 6.14 -4.08 7.43
CA PRO A 214 6.17 -4.88 6.20
C PRO A 214 5.62 -6.31 6.37
N HIS A 215 5.89 -6.94 7.52
CA HIS A 215 5.44 -8.29 7.83
C HIS A 215 3.93 -8.35 8.02
N LEU A 216 3.36 -7.42 8.79
CA LEU A 216 1.93 -7.36 9.04
C LEU A 216 1.17 -6.98 7.76
N LEU A 217 1.73 -6.13 6.90
CA LEU A 217 1.14 -5.84 5.59
C LEU A 217 1.10 -7.08 4.69
N VAL A 218 2.16 -7.90 4.68
CA VAL A 218 2.14 -9.19 3.97
C VAL A 218 1.09 -10.13 4.56
N MET A 219 1.04 -10.22 5.90
CA MET A 219 0.04 -11.03 6.60
C MET A 219 -1.39 -10.61 6.21
N LYS A 220 -1.66 -9.30 6.13
CA LYS A 220 -2.93 -8.77 5.62
C LYS A 220 -3.20 -9.21 4.18
N LYS A 221 -2.20 -9.11 3.29
CA LYS A 221 -2.34 -9.47 1.87
C LYS A 221 -2.53 -10.96 1.62
N ILE A 222 -2.11 -11.85 2.54
CA ILE A 222 -2.44 -13.28 2.48
C ILE A 222 -3.97 -13.48 2.52
N GLY A 223 -4.66 -12.68 3.34
CA GLY A 223 -6.11 -12.53 3.27
C GLY A 223 -6.93 -13.72 3.78
N THR A 224 -6.33 -14.63 4.54
CA THR A 224 -7.01 -15.81 5.10
C THR A 224 -7.40 -15.62 6.57
N PRO A 225 -8.36 -16.41 7.10
CA PRO A 225 -8.71 -16.38 8.52
C PRO A 225 -7.51 -16.63 9.45
N GLU A 226 -6.60 -17.51 9.05
CA GLU A 226 -5.38 -17.81 9.82
C GLU A 226 -4.43 -16.61 9.90
N ALA A 227 -4.29 -15.88 8.79
CA ALA A 227 -3.47 -14.66 8.74
C ALA A 227 -4.12 -13.52 9.55
N ALA A 228 -5.45 -13.38 9.48
CA ALA A 228 -6.19 -12.43 10.32
C ALA A 228 -6.02 -12.74 11.82
N ALA A 229 -6.00 -14.01 12.20
CA ALA A 229 -5.74 -14.41 13.58
C ALA A 229 -4.33 -14.02 14.07
N GLU A 230 -3.31 -14.02 13.20
CA GLU A 230 -1.97 -13.49 13.55
C GLU A 230 -1.96 -11.97 13.74
N LEU A 231 -2.70 -11.25 12.90
CA LEU A 231 -2.83 -9.80 13.07
C LEU A 231 -3.51 -9.48 14.41
N ILE A 232 -4.56 -10.21 14.77
CA ILE A 232 -5.24 -10.06 16.07
C ILE A 232 -4.30 -10.41 17.22
N ARG A 233 -3.51 -11.49 17.10
CA ARG A 233 -2.46 -11.79 18.09
C ARG A 233 -1.48 -10.64 18.25
N SER A 234 -1.12 -9.99 17.15
CA SER A 234 -0.22 -8.82 17.18
C SER A 234 -0.87 -7.65 17.94
N LEU A 235 -2.17 -7.41 17.76
CA LEU A 235 -2.93 -6.42 18.52
C LEU A 235 -2.95 -6.76 20.02
N HIS A 236 -3.26 -8.02 20.36
CA HIS A 236 -3.34 -8.50 21.75
C HIS A 236 -2.00 -8.58 22.47
N SER A 237 -0.88 -8.49 21.75
CA SER A 237 0.45 -8.40 22.37
C SER A 237 0.61 -7.16 23.26
N GLY A 238 -0.18 -6.11 23.00
CA GLY A 238 -0.08 -4.83 23.71
C GLY A 238 1.22 -4.05 23.42
N SER A 239 2.06 -4.52 22.51
CA SER A 239 3.29 -3.84 22.12
C SER A 239 2.96 -2.54 21.35
N PRO A 240 3.54 -1.39 21.75
CA PRO A 240 3.43 -0.15 20.99
C PRO A 240 3.91 -0.31 19.54
N GLU A 241 4.96 -1.09 19.31
CA GLU A 241 5.52 -1.38 17.99
C GLU A 241 4.54 -2.18 17.13
N ALA A 242 3.89 -3.19 17.70
CA ALA A 242 2.86 -3.96 17.01
C ALA A 242 1.63 -3.11 16.67
N TYR A 243 1.20 -2.25 17.60
CA TYR A 243 0.07 -1.34 17.36
C TYR A 243 0.39 -0.31 16.27
N ALA A 244 1.58 0.28 16.28
CA ALA A 244 2.05 1.19 15.23
C ALA A 244 2.11 0.48 13.86
N ALA A 245 2.69 -0.71 13.81
CA ALA A 245 2.78 -1.51 12.59
C ALA A 245 1.40 -1.91 12.02
N LEU A 246 0.42 -2.21 12.89
CA LEU A 246 -0.96 -2.45 12.46
C LEU A 246 -1.61 -1.18 11.89
N THR A 247 -1.33 -0.02 12.49
CA THR A 247 -1.83 1.27 11.97
C THR A 247 -1.34 1.53 10.56
N ASP A 248 -0.11 1.14 10.23
CA ASP A 248 0.44 1.32 8.88
C ASP A 248 -0.04 0.23 7.89
N ALA A 249 -0.25 -0.99 8.37
CA ALA A 249 -0.59 -2.14 7.52
C ALA A 249 -2.08 -2.20 7.16
N MET A 250 -2.96 -1.81 8.08
CA MET A 250 -4.41 -2.00 7.96
C MET A 250 -5.15 -1.03 7.03
N PRO A 251 -4.67 0.19 6.71
CA PRO A 251 -5.30 1.07 5.73
C PRO A 251 -5.42 0.46 4.32
N GLY A 252 -6.53 0.75 3.65
CA GLY A 252 -6.80 0.35 2.27
C GLY A 252 -7.11 -1.13 2.05
N PRO A 253 -7.54 -1.53 0.85
CA PRO A 253 -7.83 -2.92 0.51
C PRO A 253 -6.55 -3.79 0.42
N PRO A 254 -6.66 -5.13 0.59
CA PRO A 254 -7.88 -5.88 0.88
C PRO A 254 -8.31 -5.76 2.35
N TYR A 255 -9.61 -5.59 2.58
CA TYR A 255 -10.20 -5.62 3.91
C TYR A 255 -10.48 -7.06 4.35
N LEU A 256 -10.32 -7.36 5.64
CA LEU A 256 -10.41 -8.71 6.20
C LEU A 256 -11.56 -8.81 7.20
N LYS A 257 -12.56 -9.64 6.91
CA LYS A 257 -13.75 -9.80 7.76
C LYS A 257 -13.36 -10.29 9.16
N GLU A 258 -12.42 -11.21 9.23
CA GLU A 258 -11.96 -11.82 10.47
C GLU A 258 -11.14 -10.85 11.33
N ALA A 259 -10.63 -9.76 10.77
CA ALA A 259 -9.82 -8.74 11.48
C ALA A 259 -10.66 -7.57 12.04
N LYS A 260 -11.99 -7.75 12.20
CA LYS A 260 -12.93 -6.73 12.69
C LYS A 260 -12.42 -5.99 13.93
N GLU A 261 -11.91 -6.72 14.92
CA GLU A 261 -11.43 -6.16 16.18
C GLU A 261 -10.32 -5.12 15.95
N ILE A 262 -9.43 -5.37 14.99
CA ILE A 262 -8.35 -4.45 14.65
C ILE A 262 -8.92 -3.16 14.05
N TYR A 263 -9.85 -3.25 13.09
CA TYR A 263 -10.48 -2.06 12.53
C TYR A 263 -11.18 -1.22 13.61
N PHE A 264 -11.83 -1.86 14.58
CA PHE A 264 -12.51 -1.16 15.66
C PHE A 264 -11.53 -0.53 16.66
N ALA A 265 -10.43 -1.21 16.97
CA ALA A 265 -9.36 -0.68 17.81
C ALA A 265 -8.63 0.51 17.13
N LEU A 266 -8.45 0.43 15.81
CA LEU A 266 -7.80 1.47 15.01
C LEU A 266 -8.76 2.61 14.63
N ALA A 267 -10.07 2.44 14.71
CA ALA A 267 -11.04 3.51 14.42
C ALA A 267 -10.84 4.74 15.32
N SER A 268 -10.24 4.57 16.51
CA SER A 268 -9.88 5.68 17.40
C SER A 268 -8.66 6.47 16.94
N ARG A 269 -8.03 6.07 15.83
CA ARG A 269 -6.91 6.76 15.19
C ARG A 269 -7.35 7.37 13.87
N HIS A 270 -7.06 8.66 13.71
CA HIS A 270 -7.44 9.49 12.57
C HIS A 270 -7.04 8.89 11.23
N ASP A 271 -5.79 8.44 11.10
CA ASP A 271 -5.25 7.92 9.84
C ASP A 271 -5.90 6.59 9.42
N ALA A 272 -6.44 5.84 10.37
CA ALA A 272 -7.02 4.52 10.15
C ALA A 272 -8.57 4.52 10.18
N LEU A 273 -9.19 5.63 10.60
CA LEU A 273 -10.65 5.80 10.64
C LEU A 273 -11.31 5.53 9.28
N PRO A 274 -10.83 6.06 8.13
CA PRO A 274 -11.44 5.77 6.83
C PRO A 274 -11.46 4.28 6.51
N ALA A 275 -10.37 3.56 6.79
CA ALA A 275 -10.27 2.13 6.54
C ALA A 275 -11.25 1.33 7.41
N ALA A 276 -11.45 1.73 8.68
CA ALA A 276 -12.43 1.10 9.56
C ALA A 276 -13.87 1.33 9.06
N ILE A 277 -14.18 2.53 8.56
CA ILE A 277 -15.49 2.88 7.98
C ILE A 277 -15.74 2.05 6.71
N GLU A 278 -14.78 2.01 5.79
CA GLU A 278 -14.91 1.24 4.53
C GLU A 278 -15.07 -0.26 4.80
N ALA A 279 -14.28 -0.83 5.72
CA ALA A 279 -14.42 -2.22 6.14
C ALA A 279 -15.80 -2.48 6.77
N ALA A 280 -16.30 -1.57 7.60
CA ALA A 280 -17.63 -1.69 8.19
C ALA A 280 -18.75 -1.64 7.15
N ILE A 281 -18.63 -0.81 6.12
CA ILE A 281 -19.59 -0.79 4.99
C ILE A 281 -19.50 -2.10 4.20
N GLN A 282 -18.29 -2.57 3.88
CA GLN A 282 -18.10 -3.79 3.10
C GLN A 282 -18.65 -5.04 3.80
N PHE A 283 -18.51 -5.13 5.12
CA PHE A 283 -18.88 -6.31 5.90
C PHE A 283 -20.15 -6.15 6.75
N HIS A 284 -20.89 -5.05 6.56
CA HIS A 284 -22.14 -4.74 7.25
C HIS A 284 -22.00 -4.65 8.79
N TRP A 285 -20.97 -3.95 9.27
CA TRP A 285 -20.72 -3.68 10.69
C TRP A 285 -21.16 -2.28 11.14
N GLU A 286 -21.98 -1.59 10.36
CA GLU A 286 -22.35 -0.18 10.60
C GLU A 286 -22.99 0.02 11.98
N ALA A 287 -23.90 -0.88 12.37
CA ALA A 287 -24.57 -0.82 13.67
C ALA A 287 -23.61 -1.01 14.85
N GLU A 288 -22.55 -1.79 14.64
CA GLU A 288 -21.55 -2.11 15.68
C GLU A 288 -20.48 -1.03 15.79
N LEU A 289 -20.11 -0.40 14.67
CA LEU A 289 -19.14 0.70 14.64
C LEU A 289 -19.76 2.02 15.13
N LEU A 290 -21.08 2.20 14.96
CA LEU A 290 -21.80 3.43 15.29
C LEU A 290 -21.55 3.98 16.71
N PRO A 291 -21.56 3.18 17.80
CA PRO A 291 -21.23 3.67 19.14
C PRO A 291 -19.81 4.24 19.24
N VAL A 292 -18.85 3.64 18.53
CA VAL A 292 -17.45 4.12 18.47
C VAL A 292 -17.40 5.47 17.78
N LEU A 293 -18.02 5.61 16.60
CA LEU A 293 -18.08 6.88 15.87
C LEU A 293 -18.74 7.98 16.70
N LYS A 294 -19.85 7.68 17.39
CA LYS A 294 -20.54 8.64 18.27
C LYS A 294 -19.67 9.11 19.43
N LYS A 295 -18.79 8.25 19.95
CA LYS A 295 -17.82 8.62 20.99
C LYS A 295 -16.74 9.54 20.43
N LEU A 296 -16.20 9.22 19.25
CA LEU A 296 -15.18 10.01 18.57
C LEU A 296 -15.71 11.39 18.16
N ALA A 297 -16.95 11.48 17.68
CA ALA A 297 -17.58 12.74 17.28
C ALA A 297 -17.74 13.76 18.42
N ARG A 298 -17.56 13.34 19.68
CA ARG A 298 -17.55 14.23 20.86
C ARG A 298 -16.17 14.85 21.13
N ARG A 299 -15.10 14.25 20.59
CA ARG A 299 -13.70 14.64 20.75
C ARG A 299 -12.95 14.50 19.41
N PRO A 300 -13.35 15.23 18.37
CA PRO A 300 -12.65 15.22 17.09
C PRO A 300 -11.32 15.95 17.21
N ASN A 301 -10.27 15.44 16.57
CA ASN A 301 -8.94 16.05 16.54
C ASN A 301 -8.79 17.09 15.41
N SER A 302 -9.73 17.15 14.47
CA SER A 302 -9.78 18.20 13.45
C SER A 302 -11.22 18.46 12.98
N PHE A 303 -11.43 19.58 12.28
CA PHE A 303 -12.72 19.81 11.63
C PHE A 303 -13.01 18.79 10.52
N GLN A 304 -11.99 18.36 9.77
CA GLN A 304 -12.14 17.35 8.73
C GLN A 304 -12.59 16.01 9.31
N GLU A 305 -12.00 15.57 10.41
CA GLU A 305 -12.42 14.35 11.09
C GLU A 305 -13.85 14.50 11.64
N TYR A 306 -14.19 15.65 12.24
CA TYR A 306 -15.56 15.93 12.68
C TYR A 306 -16.57 15.82 11.53
N MET A 307 -16.22 16.33 10.35
CA MET A 307 -17.04 16.17 9.14
C MET A 307 -17.24 14.69 8.81
N ILE A 308 -16.16 13.92 8.66
CA ILE A 308 -16.21 12.48 8.34
C ILE A 308 -17.08 11.74 9.36
N LEU A 309 -16.85 11.94 10.66
CA LEU A 309 -17.60 11.28 11.71
C LEU A 309 -19.09 11.60 11.65
N ARG A 310 -19.47 12.87 11.46
CA ARG A 310 -20.89 13.27 11.42
C ARG A 310 -21.61 12.76 10.19
N THR A 311 -20.98 12.83 9.01
CA THR A 311 -21.58 12.31 7.78
C THR A 311 -21.71 10.79 7.82
N THR A 312 -20.70 10.08 8.33
CA THR A 312 -20.77 8.62 8.47
C THR A 312 -21.81 8.19 9.50
N ILE A 313 -21.92 8.87 10.65
CA ILE A 313 -22.97 8.60 11.64
C ILE A 313 -24.35 8.77 11.01
N ASP A 314 -24.59 9.86 10.28
CA ASP A 314 -25.86 10.12 9.60
C ASP A 314 -26.19 9.03 8.57
N GLN A 315 -25.20 8.65 7.75
CA GLN A 315 -25.33 7.57 6.77
C GLN A 315 -25.70 6.24 7.44
N PHE A 316 -25.05 5.90 8.55
CA PHE A 316 -25.27 4.64 9.25
C PHE A 316 -26.61 4.60 9.98
N GLU A 317 -27.07 5.72 10.55
CA GLU A 317 -28.37 5.82 11.23
C GLU A 317 -29.54 5.81 10.24
N ASN A 318 -29.42 6.55 9.14
CA ASN A 318 -30.52 6.78 8.22
C ASN A 318 -30.49 5.86 6.98
N LYS A 319 -29.42 5.07 6.79
CA LYS A 319 -29.19 4.21 5.62
C LYS A 319 -29.33 4.97 4.30
N ARG A 320 -28.88 6.22 4.27
CA ARG A 320 -28.91 7.12 3.10
C ARG A 320 -27.51 7.60 2.81
N THR A 321 -27.17 7.69 1.52
CA THR A 321 -25.92 8.29 1.06
C THR A 321 -26.00 9.81 1.02
N ASP A 322 -27.21 10.36 0.90
CA ASP A 322 -27.44 11.79 0.70
C ASP A 322 -28.05 12.42 1.94
N SER A 323 -27.47 13.55 2.37
CA SER A 323 -28.01 14.38 3.46
C SER A 323 -28.73 15.60 2.88
N PRO A 324 -30.03 15.80 3.18
CA PRO A 324 -30.76 17.00 2.81
C PRO A 324 -30.11 18.29 3.31
N GLU A 325 -29.45 18.25 4.48
CA GLU A 325 -28.75 19.38 5.08
C GLU A 325 -27.50 19.74 4.28
N LEU A 326 -26.70 18.75 3.88
CA LEU A 326 -25.54 19.00 3.02
C LEU A 326 -25.98 19.47 1.63
N ALA A 327 -27.05 18.91 1.08
CA ALA A 327 -27.60 19.37 -0.19
C ALA A 327 -28.06 20.84 -0.11
N ALA A 328 -28.78 21.24 0.94
CA ALA A 328 -29.19 22.63 1.16
C ALA A 328 -27.99 23.57 1.32
N MET A 329 -26.96 23.14 2.03
CA MET A 329 -25.71 23.87 2.20
C MET A 329 -24.97 24.09 0.87
N GLU A 330 -24.89 23.08 0.01
CA GLU A 330 -24.33 23.24 -1.34
C GLU A 330 -25.18 24.18 -2.21
N GLN A 331 -26.51 24.13 -2.12
CA GLN A 331 -27.37 25.08 -2.84
C GLN A 331 -27.13 26.52 -2.40
N ILE A 332 -26.90 26.77 -1.10
CA ILE A 332 -26.54 28.10 -0.59
C ILE A 332 -25.23 28.57 -1.20
N LYS A 333 -24.19 27.72 -1.23
CA LYS A 333 -22.90 28.04 -1.86
C LYS A 333 -23.06 28.41 -3.34
N ILE A 334 -23.86 27.64 -4.08
CA ILE A 334 -24.11 27.88 -5.52
C ILE A 334 -24.86 29.21 -5.73
N LEU A 335 -25.93 29.46 -4.97
CA LEU A 335 -26.78 30.63 -5.16
C LEU A 335 -26.12 31.95 -4.76
N LEU A 336 -25.17 31.91 -3.82
CA LEU A 336 -24.36 33.08 -3.40
C LEU A 336 -23.20 33.42 -4.35
N MET A 337 -22.93 32.55 -5.32
CA MET A 337 -21.90 32.77 -6.33
C MET A 337 -22.38 33.76 -7.39
N ARG A 338 -21.58 34.80 -7.63
CA ARG A 338 -21.85 35.88 -8.60
C ARG A 338 -20.79 35.88 -9.70
N SER A 339 -21.10 36.54 -10.81
CA SER A 339 -20.10 36.82 -11.86
C SER A 339 -18.96 37.66 -11.28
N GLY A 340 -17.71 37.24 -11.53
CA GLY A 340 -16.51 37.86 -10.99
C GLY A 340 -15.94 37.16 -9.75
N ASP A 341 -16.66 36.19 -9.17
CA ASP A 341 -16.20 35.43 -8.01
C ASP A 341 -15.22 34.30 -8.36
N LEU A 342 -15.23 33.84 -9.60
CA LEU A 342 -14.30 32.85 -10.16
C LEU A 342 -13.22 33.55 -11.02
N PRO A 343 -11.99 33.04 -11.09
CA PRO A 343 -10.94 33.60 -11.94
C PRO A 343 -11.36 33.50 -13.41
N GLY A 344 -11.18 34.58 -14.16
CA GLY A 344 -11.59 34.65 -15.57
C GLY A 344 -13.07 34.96 -15.81
N SER A 345 -13.91 35.02 -14.77
CA SER A 345 -15.30 35.48 -14.93
C SER A 345 -15.37 37.01 -15.00
N PRO A 346 -16.27 37.59 -15.82
CA PRO A 346 -16.36 39.04 -15.98
C PRO A 346 -16.71 39.71 -14.65
N ARG A 347 -15.86 40.63 -14.20
CA ARG A 347 -16.16 41.50 -13.06
C ARG A 347 -17.04 42.65 -13.53
N ILE A 348 -18.25 42.73 -13.00
CA ILE A 348 -19.12 43.90 -13.20
C ILE A 348 -18.58 45.00 -12.28
N LEU A 349 -17.70 45.86 -12.81
CA LEU A 349 -17.21 47.05 -12.12
C LEU A 349 -18.30 48.13 -12.17
N SER A 350 -18.81 48.53 -11.01
CA SER A 350 -19.72 49.66 -10.87
C SER A 350 -19.00 50.78 -10.09
N LEU A 351 -18.66 51.86 -10.79
CA LEU A 351 -18.02 53.06 -10.25
C LEU A 351 -19.07 54.18 -10.07
N SER A 352 -19.83 54.18 -8.97
CA SER A 352 -20.60 55.35 -8.47
C SER A 352 -21.27 55.06 -7.12
N ASP A 353 -21.84 56.08 -6.46
CA ASP A 353 -22.69 55.91 -5.26
C ASP A 353 -23.91 54.99 -5.48
N LYS A 354 -24.35 54.80 -6.73
CA LYS A 354 -25.36 53.79 -7.10
C LYS A 354 -24.86 52.36 -6.88
N ALA A 355 -23.54 52.13 -6.81
CA ALA A 355 -22.95 50.82 -6.54
C ALA A 355 -23.33 50.28 -5.16
N LEU A 356 -23.43 51.16 -4.14
CA LEU A 356 -23.83 50.75 -2.80
C LEU A 356 -25.30 50.33 -2.75
N GLU A 357 -26.17 51.07 -3.44
CA GLU A 357 -27.60 50.75 -3.54
C GLU A 357 -27.84 49.47 -4.35
N VAL A 358 -27.10 49.29 -5.47
CA VAL A 358 -27.12 48.06 -6.26
C VAL A 358 -26.60 46.88 -5.44
N LYS A 359 -25.52 47.06 -4.66
CA LYS A 359 -25.01 46.02 -3.75
C LYS A 359 -26.07 45.63 -2.72
N ARG A 360 -26.75 46.59 -2.08
CA ARG A 360 -27.85 46.31 -1.13
C ARG A 360 -29.01 45.55 -1.78
N LYS A 361 -29.40 45.90 -3.00
CA LYS A 361 -30.45 45.17 -3.75
C LYS A 361 -30.02 43.74 -4.09
N LEU A 362 -28.77 43.54 -4.52
CA LEU A 362 -28.21 42.21 -4.76
C LEU A 362 -28.13 41.38 -3.49
N ASP A 363 -27.74 41.97 -2.36
CA ASP A 363 -27.68 41.27 -1.08
C ASP A 363 -29.09 40.86 -0.60
N GLN A 364 -30.12 41.69 -0.83
CA GLN A 364 -31.52 41.33 -0.56
C GLN A 364 -32.03 40.22 -1.47
N GLU A 365 -31.69 40.25 -2.75
CA GLU A 365 -32.08 39.22 -3.71
C GLU A 365 -31.40 37.88 -3.40
N ASP A 366 -30.10 37.90 -3.11
CA ASP A 366 -29.36 36.72 -2.65
C ASP A 366 -30.00 36.14 -1.39
N GLN A 367 -30.33 36.99 -0.41
CA GLN A 367 -31.02 36.55 0.81
C GLN A 367 -32.36 35.88 0.49
N ARG A 368 -33.18 36.47 -0.40
CA ARG A 368 -34.46 35.87 -0.82
C ARG A 368 -34.28 34.50 -1.48
N ARG A 369 -33.25 34.35 -2.31
CA ARG A 369 -32.95 33.10 -3.03
C ARG A 369 -32.49 31.98 -2.09
N ILE A 370 -31.69 32.31 -1.07
CA ILE A 370 -31.19 31.30 -0.11
C ILE A 370 -32.12 31.03 1.07
N GLN A 371 -33.09 31.93 1.35
CA GLN A 371 -34.00 31.83 2.49
C GLN A 371 -34.68 30.45 2.62
N PRO A 372 -35.17 29.80 1.53
CA PRO A 372 -35.79 28.48 1.64
C PRO A 372 -34.83 27.42 2.20
N PHE A 373 -33.55 27.48 1.82
CA PHE A 373 -32.51 26.55 2.27
C PHE A 373 -32.05 26.86 3.70
N GLU A 374 -31.93 28.15 4.05
CA GLU A 374 -31.68 28.55 5.44
C GLU A 374 -32.81 28.07 6.37
N ASP A 375 -34.06 28.19 5.93
CA ASP A 375 -35.24 27.72 6.66
C ASP A 375 -35.29 26.19 6.78
N GLN A 376 -34.91 25.48 5.72
CA GLN A 376 -34.79 24.03 5.72
C GLN A 376 -33.77 23.56 6.77
N LEU A 377 -32.59 24.19 6.80
CA LEU A 377 -31.55 23.88 7.80
C LEU A 377 -32.01 24.22 9.22
N ALA A 378 -32.60 25.40 9.43
CA ALA A 378 -33.07 25.83 10.74
C ALA A 378 -34.19 24.93 11.31
N LYS A 379 -35.02 24.35 10.45
CA LYS A 379 -36.13 23.45 10.82
C LYS A 379 -35.78 21.97 10.72
N SER A 380 -34.52 21.63 10.42
CA SER A 380 -34.13 20.22 10.27
C SER A 380 -34.28 19.46 11.58
N LYS A 381 -34.80 18.23 11.48
CA LYS A 381 -34.85 17.27 12.58
C LYS A 381 -33.47 16.70 12.90
N ASN A 382 -32.55 16.71 11.94
CA ASN A 382 -31.16 16.30 12.14
C ASN A 382 -30.31 17.51 12.52
N THR A 383 -30.45 17.94 13.79
CA THR A 383 -29.73 19.12 14.30
C THR A 383 -28.22 18.98 14.17
N ALA A 384 -27.66 17.78 14.33
CA ALA A 384 -26.22 17.56 14.21
C ALA A 384 -25.70 17.86 12.79
N MET A 385 -26.42 17.40 11.76
CA MET A 385 -26.09 17.68 10.36
C MET A 385 -26.36 19.14 9.98
N ALA A 386 -27.40 19.77 10.50
CA ALA A 386 -27.66 21.18 10.28
C ALA A 386 -26.56 22.07 10.90
N VAL A 387 -26.06 21.71 12.09
CA VAL A 387 -24.91 22.38 12.71
C VAL A 387 -23.65 22.16 11.86
N LEU A 388 -23.41 20.93 11.40
CA LEU A 388 -22.27 20.64 10.50
C LEU A 388 -22.31 21.49 9.23
N ALA A 389 -23.47 21.54 8.56
CA ALA A 389 -23.71 22.38 7.39
C ALA A 389 -23.40 23.86 7.65
N GLY A 390 -23.89 24.42 8.77
CA GLY A 390 -23.61 25.79 9.17
C GLY A 390 -22.12 26.04 9.43
N LEU A 391 -21.43 25.09 10.05
CA LEU A 391 -19.98 25.18 10.29
C LEU A 391 -19.17 25.11 8.98
N ILE A 392 -19.55 24.24 8.04
CA ILE A 392 -18.91 24.15 6.71
C ILE A 392 -18.99 25.50 5.98
N LEU A 393 -20.16 26.15 5.99
CA LEU A 393 -20.33 27.48 5.40
C LEU A 393 -19.44 28.53 6.07
N CYS A 394 -19.26 28.46 7.39
CA CYS A 394 -18.36 29.35 8.10
C CYS A 394 -16.89 29.11 7.73
N MET A 395 -16.51 27.85 7.48
CA MET A 395 -15.14 27.44 7.17
C MET A 395 -14.69 27.74 5.74
N THR A 396 -15.60 28.10 4.82
CA THR A 396 -15.28 28.41 3.41
C THR A 396 -14.27 29.56 3.26
N ASP A 397 -14.12 30.44 4.24
CA ASP A 397 -13.12 31.52 4.23
C ASP A 397 -11.66 31.00 4.30
N ARG A 398 -11.46 29.78 4.85
CA ARG A 398 -10.16 29.18 5.16
C ARG A 398 -9.57 28.29 4.07
N GLU A 399 -10.25 28.09 2.94
CA GLU A 399 -9.66 27.34 1.81
C GLU A 399 -8.51 28.15 1.19
N VAL A 400 -7.31 27.97 1.75
CA VAL A 400 -6.08 28.57 1.24
C VAL A 400 -5.81 27.97 -0.14
N ASN A 401 -5.73 28.83 -1.16
CA ASN A 401 -5.60 28.49 -2.59
C ASN A 401 -6.91 28.17 -3.34
N ALA A 402 -8.08 28.35 -2.73
CA ALA A 402 -9.32 28.31 -3.52
C ALA A 402 -9.37 29.52 -4.48
N PRO A 403 -9.74 29.32 -5.76
CA PRO A 403 -9.80 30.38 -6.77
C PRO A 403 -10.91 31.44 -6.51
N LEU A 404 -11.54 31.41 -5.34
CA LEU A 404 -12.76 32.16 -5.01
C LEU A 404 -12.47 33.56 -4.45
N SER A 405 -13.31 34.52 -4.84
CA SER A 405 -13.22 35.89 -4.33
C SER A 405 -13.40 35.96 -2.81
N LYS A 406 -12.77 36.96 -2.19
CA LYS A 406 -12.94 37.25 -0.76
C LYS A 406 -14.40 37.61 -0.43
N ASP A 407 -15.05 38.36 -1.32
CA ASP A 407 -16.44 38.80 -1.12
C ASP A 407 -17.42 37.61 -1.13
N TYR A 408 -17.20 36.61 -1.99
CA TYR A 408 -17.96 35.36 -1.98
C TYR A 408 -17.82 34.63 -0.65
N ARG A 409 -16.57 34.42 -0.21
CA ARG A 409 -16.27 33.73 1.05
C ARG A 409 -16.93 34.41 2.26
N LEU A 410 -16.93 35.75 2.29
CA LEU A 410 -17.63 36.53 3.31
C LEU A 410 -19.16 36.31 3.27
N ARG A 411 -19.79 36.35 2.08
CA ARG A 411 -21.24 36.10 1.93
C ARG A 411 -21.64 34.71 2.44
N VAL A 412 -20.88 33.68 2.05
CA VAL A 412 -21.12 32.29 2.47
C VAL A 412 -20.95 32.15 3.98
N ARG A 413 -19.90 32.74 4.55
CA ARG A 413 -19.66 32.74 6.00
C ARG A 413 -20.80 33.43 6.76
N ASP A 414 -21.28 34.57 6.28
CA ASP A 414 -22.38 35.30 6.92
C ASP A 414 -23.70 34.49 6.88
N ALA A 415 -23.95 33.75 5.80
CA ALA A 415 -25.05 32.79 5.74
C ALA A 415 -24.90 31.67 6.79
N GLY A 416 -23.70 31.08 6.90
CA GLY A 416 -23.38 30.09 7.94
C GLY A 416 -23.66 30.63 9.34
N MET A 417 -23.23 31.87 9.64
CA MET A 417 -23.49 32.53 10.92
C MET A 417 -24.97 32.76 11.19
N ARG A 418 -25.76 33.17 10.18
CA ARG A 418 -27.23 33.31 10.33
C ARG A 418 -27.89 31.97 10.65
N ILE A 419 -27.50 30.89 9.97
CA ILE A 419 -28.03 29.55 10.21
C ILE A 419 -27.69 29.09 11.63
N LEU A 420 -26.42 29.16 12.05
CA LEU A 420 -25.98 28.75 13.39
C LEU A 420 -26.69 29.55 14.51
N ARG A 421 -27.06 30.82 14.25
CA ARG A 421 -27.87 31.63 15.19
C ARG A 421 -29.34 31.19 15.28
N ARG A 422 -29.87 30.52 14.27
CA ARG A 422 -31.26 30.04 14.25
C ARG A 422 -31.41 28.61 14.77
N LEU A 423 -30.32 27.84 14.82
CA LEU A 423 -30.28 26.49 15.36
C LEU A 423 -30.29 26.47 16.90
N ASP A 424 -30.54 25.28 17.47
CA ASP A 424 -30.46 25.03 18.90
C ASP A 424 -29.09 25.44 19.45
N ASN A 425 -29.11 26.42 20.36
CA ASN A 425 -27.89 27.01 20.90
C ASN A 425 -27.06 25.95 21.63
N ARG A 426 -27.69 25.02 22.34
CA ARG A 426 -26.96 23.98 23.07
C ARG A 426 -26.21 23.05 22.13
N ALA A 427 -26.83 22.60 21.05
CA ALA A 427 -26.19 21.79 20.02
C ALA A 427 -25.00 22.51 19.36
N VAL A 428 -25.17 23.78 18.98
CA VAL A 428 -24.10 24.61 18.37
C VAL A 428 -22.93 24.79 19.33
N GLN A 429 -23.21 25.17 20.58
CA GLN A 429 -22.19 25.40 21.61
C GLN A 429 -21.42 24.12 21.95
N ASN A 430 -22.11 22.98 22.03
CA ASN A 430 -21.46 21.69 22.26
C ASN A 430 -20.50 21.32 21.11
N ALA A 431 -20.94 21.48 19.85
CA ALA A 431 -20.09 21.20 18.70
C ALA A 431 -18.84 22.09 18.65
N LEU A 432 -19.02 23.40 18.83
CA LEU A 432 -17.92 24.36 18.84
C LEU A 432 -16.96 24.14 20.01
N ARG A 433 -17.47 23.78 21.19
CA ARG A 433 -16.64 23.45 22.36
C ARG A 433 -15.83 22.18 22.11
N SER A 434 -16.45 21.12 21.61
CA SER A 434 -15.75 19.89 21.24
C SER A 434 -14.63 20.16 20.24
N LEU A 435 -14.87 20.96 19.20
CA LEU A 435 -13.85 21.31 18.22
C LEU A 435 -12.74 22.20 18.83
N LYS A 436 -13.09 23.20 19.63
CA LYS A 436 -12.12 24.07 20.31
C LYS A 436 -11.19 23.27 21.24
N GLU A 437 -11.74 22.37 22.04
CA GLU A 437 -11.00 21.67 23.09
C GLU A 437 -10.14 20.51 22.57
N ASN A 438 -10.47 19.93 21.41
CA ASN A 438 -9.82 18.71 20.92
C ASN A 438 -9.06 18.89 19.61
N ALA A 439 -9.26 19.99 18.86
CA ALA A 439 -8.51 20.22 17.62
C ALA A 439 -7.00 20.29 17.88
N GLU A 440 -6.22 19.50 17.14
CA GLU A 440 -4.76 19.46 17.23
C GLU A 440 -4.10 20.75 16.72
N SER A 441 -4.73 21.39 15.71
CA SER A 441 -4.26 22.66 15.18
C SER A 441 -4.69 23.82 16.07
N GLU A 442 -3.72 24.60 16.56
CA GLU A 442 -3.97 25.82 17.32
C GLU A 442 -4.83 26.83 16.53
N ASP A 443 -4.61 26.94 15.22
CA ASP A 443 -5.40 27.82 14.36
C ASP A 443 -6.85 27.37 14.22
N GLU A 444 -7.12 26.05 14.16
CA GLU A 444 -8.49 25.52 14.20
C GLU A 444 -9.14 25.77 15.56
N SER A 445 -8.42 25.47 16.65
CA SER A 445 -8.91 25.69 18.01
C SER A 445 -9.27 27.16 18.26
N ASN A 446 -8.38 28.09 17.89
CA ASN A 446 -8.60 29.54 18.00
C ASN A 446 -9.79 30.01 17.16
N TYR A 447 -9.94 29.47 15.96
CA TYR A 447 -11.06 29.79 15.08
C TYR A 447 -12.40 29.38 15.70
N PHE A 448 -12.52 28.14 16.17
CA PHE A 448 -13.74 27.67 16.83
C PHE A 448 -13.99 28.37 18.17
N GLY A 449 -12.93 28.76 18.89
CA GLY A 449 -13.02 29.63 20.06
C GLY A 449 -13.61 31.00 19.75
N SER A 450 -13.18 31.63 18.65
CA SER A 450 -13.71 32.91 18.18
C SER A 450 -15.18 32.80 17.76
N LEU A 451 -15.55 31.75 17.02
CA LEU A 451 -16.94 31.48 16.67
C LEU A 451 -17.82 31.24 17.91
N LEU A 452 -17.31 30.51 18.89
CA LEU A 452 -18.00 30.25 20.16
C LEU A 452 -18.37 31.55 20.86
N VAL A 453 -17.44 32.52 20.95
CA VAL A 453 -17.70 33.84 21.56
C VAL A 453 -18.77 34.59 20.77
N ARG A 454 -18.59 34.72 19.45
CA ARG A 454 -19.52 35.46 18.56
C ARG A 454 -20.95 34.92 18.56
N LEU A 455 -21.13 33.64 18.86
CA LEU A 455 -22.44 32.98 18.94
C LEU A 455 -22.99 32.91 20.37
N SER A 456 -22.16 33.19 21.39
CA SER A 456 -22.54 33.25 22.80
C SER A 456 -23.13 34.60 23.22
N ASP A 457 -22.81 35.69 22.52
CA ASP A 457 -23.28 37.06 22.80
C ASP A 457 -24.81 37.28 22.67
N ARG A 458 -25.62 36.21 22.64
CA ARG A 458 -27.10 36.28 22.71
C ARG A 458 -27.63 36.87 24.03
N TYR A 459 -26.78 37.15 25.03
CA TYR A 459 -27.14 37.73 26.33
C TYR A 459 -26.52 39.11 26.62
N GLY A 460 -26.19 39.89 25.58
CA GLY A 460 -25.70 41.26 25.71
C GLY A 460 -26.76 42.37 25.59
N ILE A 461 -28.06 42.07 25.61
CA ILE A 461 -29.11 43.09 25.73
C ILE A 461 -29.61 43.03 27.17
N TYR A 462 -28.96 43.83 28.02
CA TYR A 462 -29.54 44.25 29.29
C TYR A 462 -30.91 44.88 29.01
N GLU A 463 -31.95 44.36 29.68
CA GLU A 463 -33.11 45.18 30.02
C GLU A 463 -32.60 46.49 30.64
N LYS A 464 -32.91 47.60 29.98
CA LYS A 464 -33.03 48.91 30.59
C LYS A 464 -34.29 49.58 30.05
#